data_AF-A0A2V7SD74-F1
#
_entry.id   AF-A0A2V7SD74-F1
#
_cell.length_a   1.000
_cell.length_b   1.000
_cell.length_c   1.000
_cell.angle_alpha   90.00
_cell.angle_beta   90.00
_cell.angle_gamma   90.00
#
_symmetry.space_group_name_H-M   'P 1'
#
loop_
_entity.id
_entity.type
_entity.pdbx_description
1 polymer ?
#
loop_
_entity_poly.entity_id
_entity_poly.type
_entity_poly.pdbx_seq_one_letter_code
_entity_poly.pdbx_strand_id
1 'polypeptide(L)'
;MSLGKEPRRVHGTVHGPGYSGVGGITGAYDLVGGANAFADDFHVFAIEWDADSIRWYVDDVRYQTFNPRSLPGRWVYDHPFFIILNVAEGGYWPGSPDSTTVFPQTMRVDYVRVYEKSGG
;
A
#
# COMPACT_ATOMS: atom_id res chain seq x y z
N MET A 1 -0.03 -1.91 -1.93
CA MET A 1 -0.35 -3.02 -2.84
C MET A 1 0.77 -3.17 -3.86
N SER A 2 1.22 -4.38 -4.13
CA SER A 2 2.20 -4.70 -5.18
C SER A 2 1.50 -5.37 -6.37
N LEU A 3 2.15 -5.30 -7.55
CA LEU A 3 1.73 -6.03 -8.75
C LEU A 3 2.85 -6.97 -9.19
N GLY A 4 2.56 -8.25 -9.41
CA GLY A 4 3.60 -9.25 -9.78
C GLY A 4 4.38 -8.90 -11.04
N LYS A 5 3.73 -8.23 -12.01
CA LYS A 5 4.37 -7.73 -13.25
C LYS A 5 5.23 -6.47 -13.05
N GLU A 6 5.11 -5.80 -11.91
CA GLU A 6 5.88 -4.62 -11.53
C GLU A 6 6.64 -4.90 -10.22
N PRO A 7 7.61 -5.83 -10.23
CA PRO A 7 8.21 -6.39 -9.01
C PRO A 7 9.00 -5.37 -8.19
N ARG A 8 9.24 -4.17 -8.75
CA ARG A 8 9.97 -3.06 -8.13
C ARG A 8 9.09 -1.88 -7.71
N ARG A 9 7.77 -2.00 -7.87
CA ARG A 9 6.82 -0.92 -7.58
C ARG A 9 5.74 -1.38 -6.60
N VAL A 10 5.38 -0.48 -5.70
CA VAL A 10 4.20 -0.60 -4.83
C VAL A 10 3.36 0.66 -4.87
N HIS A 11 2.09 0.50 -4.49
CA HIS A 11 1.07 1.53 -4.50
C HIS A 11 0.44 1.69 -3.11
N GLY A 12 0.39 2.91 -2.61
CA GLY A 12 -0.37 3.31 -1.42
C GLY A 12 -1.60 4.09 -1.86
N THR A 13 -2.79 3.56 -1.59
CA THR A 13 -4.04 4.12 -2.10
C THR A 13 -5.02 4.33 -0.96
N VAL A 14 -5.72 5.47 -1.00
CA VAL A 14 -6.84 5.76 -0.12
C VAL A 14 -8.14 5.81 -0.94
N HIS A 15 -9.20 5.23 -0.38
CA HIS A 15 -10.53 5.19 -0.99
C HIS A 15 -11.56 5.83 -0.07
N GLY A 16 -12.48 6.60 -0.64
CA GLY A 16 -13.57 7.21 0.11
C GLY A 16 -14.69 7.74 -0.80
N PRO A 17 -15.72 8.38 -0.23
CA PRO A 17 -16.85 8.90 -0.99
C PRO A 17 -16.39 9.93 -2.03
N GLY A 18 -16.60 9.61 -3.31
CA GLY A 18 -16.17 10.45 -4.44
C GLY A 18 -14.75 10.16 -4.96
N TYR A 19 -14.03 9.20 -4.37
CA TYR A 19 -12.68 8.81 -4.78
C TYR A 19 -12.40 7.33 -4.45
N SER A 20 -13.15 6.41 -5.07
CA SER A 20 -13.09 4.97 -4.80
C SER A 20 -12.95 4.14 -6.08
N GLY A 21 -12.64 2.84 -5.95
CA GLY A 21 -12.40 1.97 -7.10
C GLY A 21 -11.25 2.48 -7.95
N VAL A 22 -11.45 2.59 -9.27
CA VAL A 22 -10.45 3.17 -10.20
C VAL A 22 -10.13 4.64 -9.92
N GLY A 23 -11.01 5.35 -9.21
CA GLY A 23 -10.83 6.75 -8.82
C GLY A 23 -10.19 6.91 -7.43
N GLY A 24 -9.64 5.85 -6.83
CA GLY A 24 -8.86 5.95 -5.60
C GLY A 24 -7.65 6.86 -5.77
N ILE A 25 -7.31 7.63 -4.72
CA ILE A 25 -6.14 8.51 -4.78
C ILE A 25 -4.92 7.68 -4.41
N THR A 26 -3.98 7.55 -5.34
CA THR A 26 -2.82 6.65 -5.22
C THR A 26 -1.51 7.43 -5.23
N GLY A 27 -0.57 6.99 -4.39
CA GLY A 27 0.86 7.27 -4.56
C GLY A 27 1.57 5.97 -4.92
N ALA A 28 2.67 6.06 -5.66
CA ALA A 28 3.51 4.92 -6.00
C ALA A 28 4.92 5.12 -5.47
N TYR A 29 5.59 4.02 -5.15
CA TYR A 29 6.99 3.98 -4.77
C TYR A 29 7.72 2.95 -5.63
N ASP A 30 8.84 3.38 -6.20
CA ASP A 30 9.77 2.56 -6.96
C ASP A 30 11.04 2.33 -6.15
N LEU A 31 11.52 1.08 -6.08
CA LEU A 31 12.81 0.78 -5.48
C LEU A 31 13.93 1.43 -6.28
N VAL A 32 14.66 2.34 -5.63
CA VAL A 32 15.77 3.10 -6.23
C VAL A 32 17.05 2.29 -6.20
N GLY A 33 17.83 2.36 -7.30
CA GLY A 33 19.25 1.95 -7.39
C GLY A 33 19.60 0.55 -6.87
N GLY A 34 19.80 -0.44 -7.75
CA GLY A 34 20.45 -1.72 -7.45
C GLY A 34 19.80 -2.64 -6.39
N ALA A 35 18.86 -2.13 -5.58
CA ALA A 35 18.14 -2.88 -4.57
C ALA A 35 17.40 -4.06 -5.20
N ASN A 36 17.30 -5.17 -4.46
CA ASN A 36 16.56 -6.36 -4.89
C ASN A 36 15.07 -6.02 -5.14
N ALA A 37 14.32 -6.85 -5.87
CA ALA A 37 12.89 -6.63 -6.03
C ALA A 37 12.14 -6.89 -4.70
N PHE A 38 10.90 -6.41 -4.59
CA PHE A 38 10.08 -6.62 -3.38
C PHE A 38 9.80 -8.08 -3.03
N ALA A 39 9.98 -9.00 -4.00
CA ALA A 39 9.80 -10.44 -3.80
C ALA A 39 11.08 -11.16 -3.35
N ASP A 40 12.24 -10.48 -3.43
CA ASP A 40 13.55 -11.08 -3.22
C ASP A 40 14.09 -10.85 -1.79
N ASP A 41 13.55 -9.86 -1.07
CA ASP A 41 13.93 -9.54 0.32
C ASP A 41 12.72 -9.04 1.13
N PHE A 42 12.85 -9.02 2.44
CA PHE A 42 11.85 -8.41 3.31
C PHE A 42 11.97 -6.89 3.30
N HIS A 43 10.83 -6.22 3.23
CA HIS A 43 10.70 -4.76 3.30
C HIS A 43 9.66 -4.38 4.36
N VAL A 44 9.86 -3.23 5.00
CA VAL A 44 8.90 -2.69 5.97
C VAL A 44 7.96 -1.72 5.27
N PHE A 45 6.70 -2.14 5.13
CA PHE A 45 5.61 -1.27 4.68
C PHE A 45 4.92 -0.69 5.90
N ALA A 46 4.83 0.64 5.98
CA ALA A 46 4.22 1.31 7.12
C ALA A 46 3.27 2.41 6.71
N ILE A 47 2.27 2.63 7.57
CA ILE A 47 1.45 3.83 7.59
C ILE A 47 1.61 4.51 8.94
N GLU A 48 1.78 5.82 8.92
CA GLU A 48 1.49 6.65 10.08
C GLU A 48 0.18 7.38 9.82
N TRP A 49 -0.74 7.25 10.75
CA TRP A 49 -2.08 7.77 10.61
C TRP A 49 -2.49 8.52 11.87
N ASP A 50 -2.83 9.78 11.68
CA ASP A 50 -3.39 10.68 12.68
C ASP A 50 -4.70 11.31 12.17
N ALA A 51 -5.33 12.16 12.99
CA ALA A 51 -6.64 12.72 12.71
C ALA A 51 -6.69 13.52 11.39
N ASP A 52 -5.56 14.08 10.99
CA ASP A 52 -5.41 15.06 9.93
C ASP A 52 -4.57 14.56 8.74
N SER A 53 -3.96 13.37 8.83
CA SER A 53 -3.23 12.80 7.71
C SER A 53 -2.95 11.29 7.78
N ILE A 54 -2.68 10.72 6.61
CA ILE A 54 -2.13 9.37 6.42
C ILE A 54 -0.85 9.49 5.61
N ARG A 55 0.27 9.01 6.16
CA ARG A 55 1.59 8.99 5.52
C ARG A 55 2.01 7.56 5.26
N TRP A 56 2.49 7.29 4.06
CA TRP A 56 2.90 5.96 3.61
C TRP A 56 4.41 5.88 3.44
N TYR A 57 4.97 4.75 3.85
CA TYR A 57 6.40 4.49 3.90
C TYR A 57 6.74 3.10 3.34
N VAL A 58 7.93 3.02 2.74
CA VAL A 58 8.66 1.77 2.47
C VAL A 58 10.05 1.95 3.04
N ASP A 59 10.48 1.05 3.93
CA ASP A 59 11.81 1.07 4.56
C ASP A 59 12.16 2.45 5.14
N ASP A 60 11.24 3.00 5.94
CA ASP A 60 11.31 4.34 6.55
C ASP A 60 11.35 5.52 5.56
N VAL A 61 11.29 5.27 4.25
CA VAL A 61 11.20 6.30 3.22
C VAL A 61 9.74 6.64 2.96
N ARG A 62 9.33 7.84 3.38
CA ARG A 62 8.00 8.38 3.08
C ARG A 62 7.87 8.65 1.58
N TYR A 63 6.86 8.09 0.94
CA TYR A 63 6.60 8.31 -0.49
C TYR A 63 5.25 8.97 -0.77
N GLN A 64 4.32 8.98 0.18
CA GLN A 64 3.00 9.60 -0.01
C GLN A 64 2.45 10.18 1.28
N THR A 65 1.68 11.26 1.16
CA THR A 65 0.91 11.86 2.24
C THR A 65 -0.47 12.26 1.73
N PHE A 66 -1.51 11.82 2.42
CA PHE A 66 -2.89 12.22 2.19
C PHE A 66 -3.41 13.00 3.39
N ASN A 67 -4.17 14.06 3.14
CA ASN A 67 -4.85 14.86 4.16
C ASN A 67 -6.20 15.36 3.63
N PRO A 68 -7.10 15.89 4.46
CA PRO A 68 -8.41 16.37 4.00
C PRO A 68 -8.37 17.38 2.84
N ARG A 69 -7.30 18.17 2.71
CA ARG A 69 -7.16 19.15 1.63
C ARG A 69 -6.65 18.54 0.32
N SER A 70 -6.01 17.38 0.37
CA SER A 70 -5.49 16.68 -0.82
C SER A 70 -6.51 15.74 -1.47
N LEU A 71 -7.69 15.57 -0.86
CA LEU A 71 -8.71 14.64 -1.34
C LEU A 71 -9.89 15.41 -1.96
N PRO A 72 -10.49 14.89 -3.04
CA PRO A 72 -11.60 15.54 -3.72
C PRO A 72 -12.95 15.34 -3.02
N GLY A 73 -12.99 14.57 -1.93
CA GLY A 73 -14.21 14.20 -1.22
C GLY A 73 -14.02 14.18 0.29
N ARG A 74 -15.04 13.70 0.99
CA ARG A 74 -15.08 13.68 2.46
C ARG A 74 -13.92 12.84 3.03
N TRP A 75 -13.25 13.36 4.05
CA TRP A 75 -12.34 12.59 4.91
C TRP A 75 -13.12 11.57 5.73
N VAL A 76 -12.76 10.29 5.63
CA VAL A 76 -13.46 9.18 6.30
C VAL A 76 -12.50 8.26 7.07
N TYR A 77 -11.32 8.78 7.42
CA TYR A 77 -10.30 8.04 8.17
C TYR A 77 -10.24 8.55 9.61
N ASP A 78 -11.41 8.59 10.25
CA ASP A 78 -11.67 9.20 11.56
C ASP A 78 -12.44 8.25 12.50
N HIS A 79 -12.43 6.96 12.19
CA HIS A 79 -13.08 5.90 12.96
C HIS A 79 -12.22 4.62 12.92
N PRO A 80 -12.52 3.59 13.72
CA PRO A 80 -11.72 2.36 13.73
C PRO A 80 -11.73 1.63 12.38
N PHE A 81 -10.56 1.14 11.96
CA PHE A 81 -10.36 0.26 10.81
C PHE A 81 -9.76 -1.08 11.29
N PHE A 82 -9.84 -2.09 10.44
CA PHE A 82 -9.19 -3.39 10.65
C PHE A 82 -8.18 -3.68 9.53
N ILE A 83 -7.20 -4.54 9.81
CA ILE A 83 -6.13 -4.90 8.87
C ILE A 83 -6.56 -6.13 8.04
N ILE A 84 -6.26 -6.10 6.75
CA ILE A 84 -6.43 -7.22 5.82
C ILE A 84 -5.08 -7.54 5.19
N LEU A 85 -4.75 -8.84 5.12
CA LEU A 85 -3.60 -9.37 4.40
C LEU A 85 -4.10 -10.48 3.47
N ASN A 86 -3.88 -10.35 2.17
CA ASN A 86 -4.28 -11.34 1.19
C ASN A 86 -3.34 -11.33 -0.03
N VAL A 87 -3.29 -12.45 -0.75
CA VAL A 87 -2.72 -12.55 -2.10
C VAL A 87 -3.89 -12.83 -3.03
N ALA A 88 -4.06 -11.98 -4.05
CA ALA A 88 -5.11 -12.15 -5.05
C ALA A 88 -4.49 -12.65 -6.37
N GLU A 89 -5.20 -13.54 -7.05
CA GLU A 89 -4.86 -14.04 -8.38
C GLU A 89 -5.84 -13.46 -9.40
N GLY A 90 -5.33 -12.65 -10.33
CA GLY A 90 -6.18 -11.99 -11.31
C GLY A 90 -6.95 -10.78 -10.77
N GLY A 91 -7.71 -10.14 -11.66
CA GLY A 91 -8.51 -8.97 -11.38
C GLY A 91 -8.32 -7.87 -12.42
N TYR A 92 -9.25 -6.91 -12.47
CA TYR A 92 -9.23 -5.82 -13.45
C TYR A 92 -7.90 -5.03 -13.42
N TRP A 93 -7.36 -4.83 -12.21
CA TRP A 93 -6.16 -4.04 -12.02
C TRP A 93 -4.85 -4.80 -12.28
N PRO A 94 -4.57 -5.97 -11.65
CA PRO A 94 -3.36 -6.73 -11.96
C PRO A 94 -3.37 -7.30 -13.39
N GLY A 95 -4.54 -7.55 -13.97
CA GLY A 95 -4.71 -8.41 -15.14
C GLY A 95 -4.77 -9.88 -14.73
N SER A 96 -5.10 -10.76 -15.66
CA SER A 96 -5.11 -12.21 -15.42
C SER A 96 -3.70 -12.79 -15.49
N PRO A 97 -3.39 -13.83 -14.70
CA PRO A 97 -2.23 -14.67 -14.94
C PRO A 97 -2.17 -15.18 -16.39
N ASP A 98 -0.98 -15.25 -16.94
CA ASP A 98 -0.71 -15.84 -18.25
C ASP A 98 0.33 -16.98 -18.15
N SER A 99 0.81 -17.48 -19.29
CA SER A 99 1.78 -18.57 -19.36
C SER A 99 3.14 -18.25 -18.72
N THR A 100 3.43 -16.98 -18.42
CA THR A 100 4.65 -16.55 -17.74
C THR A 100 4.49 -16.53 -16.22
N THR A 101 3.27 -16.69 -15.71
CA THR A 101 3.00 -16.68 -14.26
C THR A 101 3.45 -17.99 -13.62
N VAL A 102 4.35 -17.90 -12.66
CA VAL A 102 4.85 -19.06 -11.91
C VAL A 102 3.95 -19.33 -10.71
N PHE A 103 3.60 -20.60 -10.48
CA PHE A 103 2.83 -21.04 -9.31
C PHE A 103 3.58 -22.17 -8.56
N PRO A 104 3.38 -22.32 -7.24
CA PRO A 104 2.59 -21.45 -6.36
C PRO A 104 3.30 -20.13 -6.04
N GLN A 105 2.53 -19.12 -5.61
CA GLN A 105 3.05 -17.86 -5.06
C GLN A 105 2.81 -17.79 -3.55
N THR A 106 3.61 -17.01 -2.84
CA THR A 106 3.49 -16.87 -1.39
C THR A 106 3.81 -15.43 -0.96
N MET A 107 2.97 -14.89 -0.07
CA MET A 107 3.31 -13.67 0.68
C MET A 107 3.81 -14.06 2.06
N ARG A 108 5.07 -13.73 2.35
CA ARG A 108 5.68 -13.98 3.66
C ARG A 108 5.58 -12.71 4.50
N VAL A 109 5.04 -12.84 5.71
CA VAL A 109 4.90 -11.75 6.66
C VAL A 109 5.62 -12.15 7.93
N ASP A 110 6.71 -11.47 8.25
CA ASP A 110 7.47 -11.71 9.48
C ASP A 110 6.70 -11.17 10.70
N TYR A 111 6.17 -9.94 10.60
CA TYR A 111 5.36 -9.35 11.66
C TYR A 111 4.33 -8.33 11.14
N VAL A 112 3.33 -8.08 11.97
CA VAL A 112 2.49 -6.87 11.93
C VAL A 112 2.59 -6.21 13.31
N ARG A 113 2.89 -4.91 13.35
CA ARG A 113 2.98 -4.12 14.58
C ARG A 113 2.11 -2.88 14.45
N VAL A 114 1.38 -2.56 15.52
CA VAL A 114 0.56 -1.36 15.64
C VAL A 114 1.06 -0.58 16.83
N TYR A 115 1.29 0.71 16.65
CA TYR A 115 1.79 1.61 17.67
C TYR A 115 0.80 2.76 17.85
N GLU A 116 0.69 3.23 19.09
CA GLU A 116 -0.02 4.46 19.41
C GLU A 116 1.00 5.53 19.78
N LYS A 117 0.81 6.75 19.27
CA LYS A 117 1.69 7.87 19.60
C LYS A 117 1.51 8.20 21.09
N SER A 118 2.57 8.05 21.88
CA SER A 118 2.55 8.53 23.27
C SER A 118 2.39 10.05 23.27
N GLY A 119 1.38 10.56 23.98
CA GLY A 119 1.08 11.99 24.06
C GLY A 119 2.31 12.79 24.52
N GLY A 120 2.63 13.84 23.76
CA GLY A 120 3.64 14.85 24.06
C GLY A 120 3.15 16.21 23.56
#